data_AF-A0AAW0TTA4-F1
#
_entry.id   AF-A0AAW0TTA4-F1
#
_cell.length_a   1.000
_cell.length_b   1.000
_cell.length_c   1.000
_cell.angle_alpha   90.00
_cell.angle_beta   90.00
_cell.angle_gamma   90.00
#
_symmetry.space_group_name_H-M   'P 1'
#
loop_
_entity.id
_entity.type
_entity.pdbx_description
1 polymer ?
#
loop_
_entity_poly.entity_id
_entity_poly.type
_entity_poly.pdbx_seq_one_letter_code
_entity_poly.pdbx_strand_id
1 'polypeptide(L)'
;MVLVYIWRLVLNAQDPEQLQDVYYGVQISYMSTLGTHLTLIALTSFLFIGIRQERCGLITPWVVANIAFNALEAVCCMYSNILRDHINKRFDAMCSAEVSFYLFRATINMIGLWAVMRFVKNIRAGITYKDPEAIEL
;
A
#
# COMPACT_ATOMS: atom_id res chain seq x y z
N MET A 1 -12.34 -4.32 -12.22
CA MET A 1 -13.21 -4.66 -11.07
C MET A 1 -14.27 -3.58 -10.80
N VAL A 2 -13.90 -2.29 -10.73
CA VAL A 2 -14.82 -1.16 -10.44
C VAL A 2 -15.96 -0.98 -11.46
N LEU A 3 -15.69 -1.02 -12.78
CA LEU A 3 -16.75 -0.83 -13.81
C LEU A 3 -17.84 -1.91 -13.79
N VAL A 4 -17.47 -3.17 -13.59
CA VAL A 4 -18.41 -4.30 -13.62
C VAL A 4 -19.33 -4.28 -12.39
N TYR A 5 -18.84 -3.78 -11.25
CA TYR A 5 -19.63 -3.68 -10.03
C TYR A 5 -20.55 -2.46 -10.03
N ILE A 6 -20.08 -1.30 -10.53
CA ILE A 6 -20.93 -0.11 -10.74
C ILE A 6 -22.10 -0.45 -11.67
N TRP A 7 -21.84 -1.21 -12.75
CA TRP A 7 -22.90 -1.67 -13.65
C TRP A 7 -23.96 -2.51 -12.93
N ARG A 8 -23.56 -3.44 -12.04
CA ARG A 8 -24.50 -4.25 -11.26
C ARG A 8 -25.25 -3.45 -10.20
N LEU A 9 -24.60 -2.47 -9.58
CA LEU A 9 -25.19 -1.60 -8.56
C LEU A 9 -26.25 -0.66 -9.17
N VAL A 10 -25.96 -0.08 -10.34
CA VAL A 10 -26.89 0.77 -11.10
C VAL A 10 -28.13 -0.01 -11.55
N LEU A 11 -27.98 -1.30 -11.89
CA LEU A 11 -29.11 -2.15 -12.26
C LEU A 11 -30.00 -2.57 -11.07
N ASN A 12 -29.54 -2.43 -9.82
CA ASN A 12 -30.20 -3.00 -8.65
C ASN A 12 -30.57 -1.96 -7.56
N ALA A 13 -30.28 -0.67 -7.78
CA ALA A 13 -30.53 0.39 -6.80
C ALA A 13 -31.93 1.00 -6.94
N GLN A 14 -32.62 1.16 -5.80
CA GLN A 14 -33.93 1.80 -5.72
C GLN A 14 -33.86 3.30 -5.38
N ASP A 15 -32.79 3.79 -4.75
CA ASP A 15 -32.63 5.18 -4.32
C ASP A 15 -31.37 5.85 -4.93
N PRO A 16 -31.52 6.94 -5.72
CA PRO A 16 -30.41 7.54 -6.47
C PRO A 16 -29.44 8.38 -5.62
N GLU A 17 -29.88 9.02 -4.54
CA GLU A 17 -29.01 9.89 -3.71
C GLU A 17 -27.97 9.08 -2.90
N GLN A 18 -28.39 7.99 -2.23
CA GLN A 18 -27.45 7.11 -1.51
C GLN A 18 -26.45 6.43 -2.44
N LEU A 19 -26.87 6.14 -3.69
CA LEU A 19 -26.00 5.54 -4.69
C LEU A 19 -24.85 6.47 -5.07
N GLN A 20 -25.13 7.79 -5.15
CA GLN A 20 -24.16 8.80 -5.51
C GLN A 20 -23.08 8.96 -4.43
N ASP A 21 -23.47 9.05 -3.16
CA ASP A 21 -22.52 9.17 -2.04
C ASP A 21 -21.58 7.96 -1.94
N VAL A 22 -22.12 6.76 -2.14
CA VAL A 22 -21.31 5.53 -2.12
C VAL A 22 -20.40 5.43 -3.33
N TYR A 23 -20.86 5.85 -4.51
CA TYR A 23 -20.04 5.93 -5.71
C TYR A 23 -18.80 6.81 -5.49
N TYR A 24 -19.01 8.04 -4.99
CA TYR A 24 -17.91 8.96 -4.70
C TYR A 24 -16.99 8.42 -3.60
N GLY A 25 -17.54 7.85 -2.52
CA GLY A 25 -16.74 7.29 -1.43
C GLY A 25 -15.84 6.13 -1.87
N VAL A 26 -16.35 5.24 -2.70
CA VAL A 26 -15.58 4.13 -3.28
C VAL A 26 -14.51 4.66 -4.24
N GLN A 27 -14.85 5.64 -5.08
CA GLN A 27 -13.91 6.23 -6.04
C GLN A 27 -12.75 6.94 -5.34
N ILE A 28 -13.01 7.72 -4.28
CA ILE A 28 -11.97 8.40 -3.49
C ILE A 28 -11.03 7.38 -2.84
N SER A 29 -11.57 6.28 -2.31
CA SER A 29 -10.77 5.21 -1.70
C SER A 29 -9.82 4.56 -2.71
N TYR A 30 -10.28 4.33 -3.93
CA TYR A 30 -9.43 3.81 -5.01
C TYR A 30 -8.39 4.81 -5.49
N MET A 31 -8.74 6.08 -5.64
CA MET A 31 -7.80 7.13 -6.02
C MET A 31 -6.69 7.32 -4.97
N SER A 32 -7.07 7.28 -3.69
CA SER A 32 -6.11 7.30 -2.57
C SER A 32 -5.15 6.11 -2.65
N THR A 33 -5.70 4.89 -2.79
CA THR A 33 -4.89 3.66 -2.91
C THR A 33 -3.93 3.73 -4.08
N LEU A 34 -4.38 4.16 -5.26
CA LEU A 34 -3.54 4.32 -6.44
C LEU A 34 -2.44 5.38 -6.22
N GLY A 35 -2.77 6.49 -5.57
CA GLY A 35 -1.80 7.52 -5.18
C GLY A 35 -0.72 7.00 -4.24
N THR A 36 -1.07 6.11 -3.29
CA THR A 36 -0.07 5.48 -2.41
C THR A 36 0.89 4.58 -3.19
N HIS A 37 0.41 3.81 -4.16
CA HIS A 37 1.25 2.94 -4.99
C HIS A 37 2.24 3.73 -5.84
N LEU A 38 1.79 4.82 -6.48
CA LEU A 38 2.66 5.68 -7.27
C LEU A 38 3.76 6.31 -6.39
N THR A 39 3.39 6.76 -5.19
CA THR A 39 4.35 7.34 -4.25
C THR A 39 5.35 6.30 -3.75
N LEU A 40 4.90 5.08 -3.46
CA LEU A 40 5.77 3.97 -3.04
C LEU A 40 6.75 3.55 -4.13
N ILE A 41 6.35 3.57 -5.41
CA ILE A 41 7.25 3.31 -6.53
C ILE A 41 8.38 4.35 -6.55
N ALA A 42 8.04 5.64 -6.44
CA ALA A 42 9.03 6.71 -6.41
C ALA A 42 10.00 6.57 -5.23
N LEU A 43 9.49 6.28 -4.02
CA LEU A 43 10.31 6.07 -2.83
C LEU A 43 11.19 4.82 -2.92
N THR A 44 10.73 3.78 -3.62
CA THR A 44 11.51 2.56 -3.80
C THR A 44 12.76 2.83 -4.64
N SER A 45 12.69 3.72 -5.63
CA SER A 45 13.88 4.19 -6.35
C SER A 45 14.90 4.86 -5.40
N PHE A 46 14.44 5.69 -4.46
CA PHE A 46 15.31 6.29 -3.45
C PHE A 46 15.88 5.25 -2.47
N LEU A 47 15.11 4.22 -2.12
CA LEU A 47 15.60 3.10 -1.30
C LEU A 47 16.78 2.41 -1.97
N PHE A 48 16.68 2.07 -3.26
CA PHE A 48 17.78 1.42 -3.99
C PHE A 48 19.05 2.28 -4.00
N ILE A 49 18.92 3.59 -4.21
CA ILE A 49 20.05 4.52 -4.15
C ILE A 49 20.63 4.57 -2.72
N GLY A 50 19.76 4.63 -1.71
CA GLY A 50 20.15 4.63 -0.30
C GLY A 50 20.91 3.37 0.13
N ILE A 51 20.51 2.20 -0.40
CA ILE A 51 21.21 0.92 -0.18
C ILE A 51 22.59 0.96 -0.84
N ARG A 52 22.70 1.39 -2.11
CA ARG A 52 24.02 1.45 -2.79
C ARG A 52 24.98 2.44 -2.16
N GLN A 53 24.48 3.56 -1.65
CA GLN A 53 25.31 4.57 -0.99
C GLN A 53 25.50 4.30 0.51
N GLU A 54 24.88 3.25 1.06
CA GLU A 54 24.82 2.95 2.51
C GLU A 54 24.34 4.14 3.37
N ARG A 55 23.54 5.03 2.77
CA ARG A 55 23.07 6.26 3.41
C ARG A 55 21.73 6.02 4.09
N CYS A 56 21.75 5.86 5.42
CA CYS A 56 20.56 5.69 6.25
C CYS A 56 19.51 6.80 6.06
N GLY A 57 19.95 8.03 5.77
CA GLY A 57 19.04 9.18 5.55
C GLY A 57 18.13 9.03 4.33
N LEU A 58 18.55 8.30 3.29
CA LEU A 58 17.74 8.04 2.09
C LEU A 58 16.81 6.83 2.25
N ILE A 59 17.15 5.91 3.16
CA ILE A 59 16.35 4.71 3.46
C ILE A 59 15.19 5.04 4.41
N THR A 60 15.41 5.94 5.37
CA THR A 60 14.43 6.27 6.42
C THR A 60 13.08 6.78 5.89
N PRO A 61 13.02 7.67 4.88
CA PRO A 61 11.75 8.12 4.30
C PRO A 61 10.93 6.98 3.70
N TRP A 62 11.57 5.99 3.07
CA TRP A 62 10.88 4.82 2.52
C TRP A 62 10.24 3.98 3.62
N VAL A 63 10.96 3.74 4.73
CA VAL A 63 10.44 2.96 5.87
C VAL A 63 9.20 3.63 6.48
N VAL A 64 9.28 4.93 6.76
CA VAL A 64 8.16 5.68 7.36
C VAL A 64 6.96 5.72 6.42
N ALA A 65 7.20 6.01 5.13
CA ALA A 65 6.14 6.04 4.14
C ALA A 65 5.50 4.67 3.92
N ASN A 66 6.27 3.57 3.93
CA ASN A 66 5.73 2.23 3.77
C ASN A 66 4.78 1.85 4.91
N ILE A 67 5.12 2.21 6.15
CA ILE A 67 4.23 1.99 7.32
C ILE A 67 2.96 2.84 7.18
N ALA A 68 3.11 4.14 6.89
CA ALA A 68 1.98 5.05 6.78
C ALA A 68 1.02 4.66 5.64
N PHE A 69 1.56 4.30 4.46
CA PHE A 69 0.75 3.91 3.32
C PHE A 69 0.11 2.54 3.46
N ASN A 70 0.76 1.56 4.10
CA ASN A 70 0.09 0.30 4.42
C ASN A 70 -1.12 0.51 5.34
N ALA A 71 -1.01 1.42 6.31
CA ALA A 71 -2.13 1.78 7.19
C ALA A 71 -3.26 2.50 6.41
N LEU A 72 -2.91 3.49 5.58
CA LEU A 72 -3.87 4.21 4.75
C LEU A 72 -4.63 3.25 3.80
N GLU A 73 -3.93 2.32 3.18
CA GLU A 73 -4.53 1.33 2.30
C GLU A 73 -5.46 0.36 3.05
N ALA A 74 -5.13 -0.01 4.29
CA ALA A 74 -6.03 -0.78 5.16
C ALA A 74 -7.34 -0.04 5.37
N VAL A 75 -7.26 1.25 5.68
CA VAL A 75 -8.43 2.12 5.90
C VAL A 75 -9.24 2.26 4.62
N CYS A 76 -8.61 2.51 3.47
CA CYS A 76 -9.31 2.62 2.19
C CYS A 76 -10.01 1.30 1.80
N CYS A 77 -9.38 0.15 2.07
CA CYS A 77 -9.97 -1.17 1.84
C CYS A 77 -11.20 -1.38 2.74
N MET A 78 -11.05 -1.14 4.05
CA MET A 78 -12.16 -1.27 5.01
C MET A 78 -13.30 -0.31 4.72
N TYR A 79 -13.00 0.95 4.40
CA TYR A 79 -14.00 1.96 4.06
C TYR A 79 -14.81 1.55 2.82
N SER A 80 -14.12 1.11 1.76
CA SER A 80 -14.77 0.63 0.54
C SER A 80 -15.68 -0.57 0.82
N ASN A 81 -15.27 -1.45 1.73
CA ASN A 81 -16.03 -2.63 2.09
C ASN A 81 -17.25 -2.30 2.96
N ILE A 82 -17.13 -1.38 3.92
CA ILE A 82 -18.24 -0.91 4.77
C ILE A 82 -19.31 -0.22 3.92
N LEU A 83 -18.91 0.65 2.99
CA LEU A 83 -19.84 1.31 2.08
C LEU A 83 -20.61 0.31 1.20
N ARG A 84 -19.94 -0.77 0.78
CA ARG A 84 -20.56 -1.83 -0.01
C ARG A 84 -21.50 -2.70 0.81
N ASP A 85 -21.12 -3.03 2.04
CA ASP A 85 -21.97 -3.81 2.94
C ASP A 85 -23.24 -3.04 3.31
N HIS A 86 -23.15 -1.71 3.46
CA HIS A 86 -24.31 -0.86 3.72
C HIS A 86 -25.39 -0.96 2.63
N ILE A 87 -24.99 -1.03 1.34
CA ILE A 87 -25.93 -1.15 0.22
C ILE A 87 -26.40 -2.59 0.02
N ASN A 88 -25.46 -3.54 -0.02
CA ASN A 88 -25.77 -4.90 -0.48
C ASN A 88 -26.40 -5.76 0.64
N LYS A 89 -26.30 -5.32 1.92
CA LYS A 89 -26.75 -6.03 3.14
C LYS A 89 -26.28 -7.49 3.21
N ARG A 90 -25.24 -7.83 2.45
CA ARG A 90 -24.63 -9.16 2.32
C ARG A 90 -23.15 -8.99 1.98
N PHE A 91 -22.31 -9.70 2.72
CA PHE A 91 -20.89 -9.82 2.44
C PHE A 91 -20.68 -10.66 1.17
N ASP A 92 -20.42 -9.99 0.06
CA ASP A 92 -20.21 -10.61 -1.24
C ASP A 92 -18.83 -11.30 -1.31
N ALA A 93 -18.71 -12.41 -2.03
CA ALA A 93 -17.45 -13.15 -2.17
C ALA A 93 -16.28 -12.29 -2.72
N MET A 94 -16.61 -11.25 -3.50
CA MET A 94 -15.63 -10.26 -3.97
C MET A 94 -15.00 -9.43 -2.84
N CYS A 95 -15.77 -9.04 -1.83
CA CYS A 95 -15.26 -8.29 -0.68
C CYS A 95 -14.24 -9.14 0.10
N SER A 96 -14.58 -10.41 0.33
CA SER A 96 -13.68 -11.37 0.99
C SER A 96 -12.38 -11.58 0.20
N ALA A 97 -12.45 -11.62 -1.13
CA ALA A 97 -11.27 -11.75 -1.98
C ALA A 97 -10.37 -10.51 -1.93
N GLU A 98 -10.95 -9.30 -1.93
CA GLU A 98 -10.21 -8.03 -1.87
C GLU A 98 -9.46 -7.88 -0.54
N VAL A 99 -10.10 -8.20 0.58
CA VAL A 99 -9.45 -8.22 1.91
C VAL A 99 -8.35 -9.26 1.98
N SER A 100 -8.59 -10.46 1.45
CA SER A 100 -7.61 -11.55 1.46
C SER A 100 -6.35 -11.18 0.65
N PHE A 101 -6.53 -10.56 -0.51
CA PHE A 101 -5.42 -10.07 -1.33
C PHE A 101 -4.65 -8.95 -0.63
N TYR A 102 -5.35 -8.03 0.04
CA TYR A 102 -4.72 -6.98 0.84
C TYR A 102 -3.87 -7.57 1.97
N LEU A 103 -4.41 -8.52 2.75
CA LEU A 103 -3.70 -9.17 3.86
C LEU A 103 -2.45 -9.90 3.39
N PHE A 104 -2.55 -10.63 2.28
CA PHE A 104 -1.40 -11.32 1.69
C PHE A 104 -0.28 -10.34 1.34
N ARG A 105 -0.61 -9.25 0.64
CA ARG A 105 0.37 -8.22 0.24
C ARG A 105 0.94 -7.46 1.44
N ALA A 106 0.11 -7.13 2.43
CA ALA A 106 0.56 -6.49 3.67
C ALA A 106 1.60 -7.35 4.40
N THR A 107 1.40 -8.67 4.42
CA THR A 107 2.35 -9.61 5.04
C THR A 107 3.69 -9.61 4.32
N ILE A 108 3.70 -9.60 2.98
CA ILE A 108 4.94 -9.49 2.19
C ILE A 108 5.65 -8.16 2.45
N ASN A 109 4.91 -7.05 2.48
CA ASN A 109 5.47 -5.73 2.76
C ASN A 109 6.13 -5.68 4.16
N MET A 110 5.52 -6.32 5.16
CA MET A 110 6.08 -6.40 6.52
C MET A 110 7.40 -7.18 6.57
N ILE A 111 7.52 -8.27 5.80
CA ILE A 111 8.78 -9.02 5.69
C ILE A 111 9.87 -8.15 5.04
N GLY A 112 9.52 -7.41 3.97
CA GLY A 112 10.43 -6.46 3.33
C GLY A 112 10.90 -5.34 4.27
N LEU A 113 9.97 -4.75 5.02
CA LEU A 113 10.25 -3.75 6.06
C LEU A 113 11.23 -4.28 7.11
N TRP A 114 11.00 -5.50 7.60
CA TRP A 114 11.89 -6.16 8.56
C TRP A 114 13.31 -6.34 8.01
N ALA A 115 13.44 -6.78 6.75
CA ALA A 115 14.73 -6.94 6.10
C ALA A 115 15.48 -5.60 5.97
N VAL A 116 14.79 -4.54 5.55
CA VAL A 116 15.37 -3.19 5.42
C VAL A 116 15.78 -2.62 6.79
N MET A 117 14.96 -2.80 7.82
CA MET A 117 15.30 -2.36 9.17
C MET A 117 16.53 -3.09 9.72
N ARG A 118 16.66 -4.40 9.45
CA ARG A 118 17.85 -5.17 9.80
C ARG A 118 19.09 -4.66 9.07
N PHE A 119 18.98 -4.34 7.79
CA PHE A 119 20.07 -3.74 7.01
C PHE A 119 20.51 -2.39 7.58
N VAL A 120 19.58 -1.49 7.90
CA VAL A 120 19.88 -0.20 8.53
C VAL A 120 20.56 -0.38 9.89
N LYS A 121 20.12 -1.36 10.69
CA LYS A 121 20.76 -1.70 11.96
C LYS A 121 22.21 -2.15 11.77
N ASN A 122 22.49 -2.98 10.75
CA ASN A 122 23.83 -3.46 10.45
C ASN A 122 24.76 -2.31 10.01
N ILE A 123 24.29 -1.39 9.15
CA ILE A 123 25.06 -0.20 8.75
C ILE A 123 25.37 0.67 9.97
N ARG A 124 24.38 0.91 10.85
CA ARG A 124 24.58 1.69 12.08
C ARG A 124 25.55 1.03 13.06
N ALA A 125 25.70 -0.30 13.00
CA ALA A 125 26.68 -1.06 13.78
C ALA A 125 28.09 -1.03 13.16
N GLY A 126 28.29 -0.34 12.03
CA GLY A 126 29.59 -0.21 11.36
C GLY A 126 29.94 -1.35 10.40
N ILE A 127 28.99 -2.25 10.11
CA ILE A 127 29.17 -3.30 9.11
C ILE A 127 28.90 -2.69 7.74
N THR A 128 29.97 -2.37 7.00
CA THR A 128 29.88 -2.00 5.59
C THR A 128 29.86 -3.25 4.73
N TYR A 129 29.02 -3.22 3.71
CA TYR A 129 28.91 -4.25 2.68
C TYR A 129 29.60 -3.83 1.37
N LYS A 130 30.33 -2.70 1.37
CA LYS A 130 31.23 -2.34 0.27
C LYS A 130 32.47 -3.22 0.31
N ASP A 131 32.92 -3.67 -0.86
CA ASP A 131 34.23 -4.31 -0.99
C ASP A 131 35.32 -3.37 -0.43
N PRO A 132 36.37 -3.90 0.22
CA PRO A 132 37.49 -3.08 0.65
C PRO A 132 38.06 -2.39 -0.59
N GLU A 133 37.96 -1.06 -0.64
CA GLU A 133 38.49 -0.27 -1.74
C GLU A 133 39.95 -0.68 -1.93
N ALA A 134 40.27 -1.22 -3.11
CA ALA A 134 41.63 -1.57 -3.47
C ALA A 134 42.44 -0.28 -3.39
N ILE A 135 43.33 -0.18 -2.41
CA ILE A 135 44.29 0.90 -2.30
C ILE A 135 45.21 0.72 -3.51
N GLU A 136 44.96 1.49 -4.57
CA GLU A 136 45.92 1.67 -5.66
C GLU A 136 47.12 2.39 -5.05
N LEU A 137 48.14 1.60 -4.69
CA LEU A 137 49.47 2.02 -4.23
C LEU A 137 50.29 2.57 -5.39
#